data_AF-A0A2A7ACZ9-F1
#
_entry.id   AF-A0A2A7ACZ9-F1
#
_cell.length_a   1.000
_cell.length_b   1.000
_cell.length_c   1.000
_cell.angle_alpha   90.00
_cell.angle_beta   90.00
_cell.angle_gamma   90.00
#
_symmetry.space_group_name_H-M   'P 1'
#
loop_
_entity.id
_entity.type
_entity.pdbx_description
1 polymer ?
#
loop_
_entity_poly.entity_id
_entity_poly.type
_entity_poly.pdbx_seq_one_letter_code
_entity_poly.pdbx_strand_id
1 'polypeptide(L)'
;LDEQGKPILDKDGKPLTEEKTVQIPAFKVVSVFDVSQTEGEPLPSIAVNELSGSVQDYQDFFKALEQTSPVPIGFEDIEGGAHGYFHLLDNRIAIQEGMSQLQTIKTAIHEIAHAKLHAIDPNDPEQTNRPDSRTREVQAESVAYAVCQHYGLDTSEYSFGYVAGWSSGRELAELKASLEIIRSAAHELISALDEHLAELRQQREADLSAAQEVAFALDNGNTLFIQTCDSGYDYTLYSPDKKALDGGQLDAPGLTLPDAGQEALNLLGQTATVSEVLLGDKLAAFQEAAEKANELSAPEAEKAAATDLSAEPTVTILWSESDKLQDGETMPLSVANRVFEELDTTQHTEREKDGYTGGWYDKTAFRIDFTLNGQPDNYEGRQDFGDGEGSLVQHIQNYHEYYAKDENWKNFVLHNKGPKAWEQDKAEREMVLTEFIPYLKQHCNLSAMEQTATAALREGQNISPEQAAYYNAVVAYVQDCRPLLNQGQYNLP
;
A
#
# COMPACT_ATOMS: atom_id res chain seq x y z
N LEU A 1 -46.33 65.37 -3.95
CA LEU A 1 -47.57 65.82 -4.62
C LEU A 1 -48.74 65.47 -3.70
N ASP A 2 -49.84 66.21 -3.72
CA ASP A 2 -51.06 65.84 -3.00
C ASP A 2 -51.78 64.66 -3.68
N GLU A 3 -52.88 64.17 -3.08
CA GLU A 3 -53.68 63.05 -3.60
C GLU A 3 -54.32 63.34 -4.98
N GLN A 4 -54.21 64.57 -5.50
CA GLN A 4 -54.69 64.98 -6.83
C GLN A 4 -53.54 65.26 -7.81
N GLY A 5 -52.30 64.92 -7.43
CA GLY A 5 -51.12 65.05 -8.29
C GLY A 5 -50.56 66.48 -8.40
N LYS A 6 -50.96 67.42 -7.52
CA LYS A 6 -50.41 68.78 -7.53
C LYS A 6 -49.22 68.94 -6.58
N PRO A 7 -48.25 69.83 -6.87
CA PRO A 7 -47.13 70.14 -5.98
C PRO A 7 -47.61 70.60 -4.61
N ILE A 8 -47.18 69.89 -3.55
CA ILE A 8 -47.36 70.36 -2.17
C ILE A 8 -46.44 71.55 -2.01
N LEU A 9 -46.98 72.68 -1.58
CA LEU A 9 -46.22 73.93 -1.41
C LEU A 9 -45.83 74.13 0.05
N ASP A 10 -44.68 74.73 0.30
CA ASP A 10 -44.24 75.19 1.61
C ASP A 10 -45.00 76.46 2.07
N LYS A 11 -44.70 76.91 3.28
CA LYS A 11 -45.29 78.11 3.90
C LYS A 11 -45.03 79.43 3.15
N ASP A 12 -44.10 79.44 2.20
CA ASP A 12 -43.73 80.58 1.37
C ASP A 12 -44.22 80.42 -0.09
N GLY A 13 -45.06 79.41 -0.36
CA GLY A 13 -45.70 79.18 -1.66
C GLY A 13 -44.80 78.51 -2.70
N LYS A 14 -43.66 77.93 -2.29
CA LYS A 14 -42.75 77.21 -3.19
C LYS A 14 -42.95 75.69 -3.12
N PRO A 15 -42.74 74.93 -4.21
CA PRO A 15 -42.85 73.48 -4.18
C PRO A 15 -41.93 72.85 -3.14
N LEU A 16 -42.50 71.97 -2.30
CA LEU A 16 -41.76 71.18 -1.31
C LEU A 16 -40.85 70.19 -2.04
N THR A 17 -39.54 70.33 -1.90
CA THR A 17 -38.54 69.43 -2.51
C THR A 17 -37.90 68.54 -1.44
N GLU A 18 -37.76 67.24 -1.74
CA GLU A 18 -37.07 66.26 -0.90
C GLU A 18 -35.66 66.04 -1.47
N GLU A 19 -34.62 66.10 -0.62
CA GLU A 19 -33.28 65.67 -1.00
C GLU A 19 -33.23 64.15 -1.01
N LYS A 20 -33.11 63.56 -2.20
CA LYS A 20 -32.94 62.11 -2.39
C LYS A 20 -31.51 61.81 -2.83
N THR A 21 -30.76 61.07 -2.02
CA THR A 21 -29.45 60.54 -2.42
C THR A 21 -29.66 59.49 -3.50
N VAL A 22 -29.15 59.74 -4.71
CA VAL A 22 -29.18 58.79 -5.83
C VAL A 22 -27.76 58.32 -6.13
N GLN A 23 -27.51 57.02 -6.00
CA GLN A 23 -26.25 56.39 -6.43
C GLN A 23 -26.25 56.29 -7.96
N ILE A 24 -25.32 57.00 -8.62
CA ILE A 24 -25.15 56.98 -10.08
C ILE A 24 -23.88 56.17 -10.37
N PRO A 25 -23.97 54.98 -11.00
CA PRO A 25 -22.77 54.26 -11.42
C PRO A 25 -22.02 55.07 -12.49
N ALA A 26 -20.74 55.33 -12.24
CA ALA A 26 -19.85 56.06 -13.16
C ALA A 26 -18.51 55.34 -13.29
N PHE A 27 -17.90 55.44 -14.47
CA PHE A 27 -16.56 54.93 -14.73
C PHE A 27 -15.54 56.07 -14.62
N LYS A 28 -14.48 55.86 -13.84
CA LYS A 28 -13.33 56.77 -13.78
C LYS A 28 -12.16 56.13 -14.51
N VAL A 29 -11.68 56.78 -15.57
CA VAL A 29 -10.44 56.38 -16.22
C VAL A 29 -9.27 56.74 -15.29
N VAL A 30 -8.45 55.74 -14.96
CA VAL A 30 -7.21 55.92 -14.19
C VAL A 30 -6.03 55.48 -15.05
N SER A 31 -4.92 56.21 -14.95
CA SER A 31 -3.69 55.88 -15.65
C SER A 31 -2.89 54.87 -14.83
N VAL A 32 -2.49 53.77 -15.45
CA VAL A 32 -1.55 52.79 -14.89
C VAL A 32 -0.20 52.94 -15.61
N PHE A 33 0.89 52.76 -14.87
CA PHE A 33 2.26 52.73 -15.40
C PHE A 33 2.76 51.29 -15.36
N ASP A 34 3.55 50.89 -16.35
CA ASP A 34 4.26 49.62 -16.31
C ASP A 34 5.32 49.65 -15.18
N VAL A 35 5.59 48.52 -14.53
CA VAL A 35 6.55 48.47 -13.41
C VAL A 35 7.94 48.98 -13.83
N SER A 36 8.33 48.74 -15.07
CA SER A 36 9.59 49.22 -15.67
C SER A 36 9.66 50.74 -15.83
N GLN A 37 8.52 51.42 -15.73
CA GLN A 37 8.41 52.88 -15.83
C GLN A 37 8.42 53.56 -14.45
N THR A 38 8.67 52.81 -13.37
CA THR A 38 8.73 53.30 -12.00
C THR A 38 10.14 53.17 -11.43
N GLU A 39 10.54 54.10 -10.56
CA GLU A 39 11.82 54.09 -9.83
C GLU A 39 11.54 54.07 -8.31
N GLY A 40 12.23 53.23 -7.55
CA GLY A 40 12.02 53.07 -6.09
C GLY A 40 12.52 51.72 -5.54
N GLU A 41 12.26 51.45 -4.26
CA GLU A 41 12.43 50.11 -3.67
C GLU A 41 11.64 49.08 -4.49
N PRO A 42 12.19 47.89 -4.78
CA PRO A 42 11.49 46.86 -5.55
C PRO A 42 10.14 46.57 -4.91
N LEU A 43 9.06 46.62 -5.70
CA LEU A 43 7.76 46.15 -5.23
C LEU A 43 7.89 44.67 -4.83
N PRO A 44 7.27 44.24 -3.71
CA PRO A 44 7.24 42.83 -3.36
C PRO A 44 6.67 42.05 -4.55
N SER A 45 7.41 41.01 -4.95
CA SER A 45 7.02 40.10 -6.02
C SER A 45 5.65 39.49 -5.72
N ILE A 46 4.65 39.73 -6.57
CA ILE A 46 3.34 39.04 -6.56
C ILE A 46 3.42 37.74 -7.40
N ALA A 47 4.60 37.33 -7.84
CA ALA A 47 4.79 35.99 -8.39
C ALA A 47 4.91 35.02 -7.23
N VAL A 48 3.76 34.54 -6.76
CA VAL A 48 3.70 33.44 -5.81
C VAL A 48 3.92 32.17 -6.61
N ASN A 49 5.06 31.51 -6.41
CA ASN A 49 5.25 30.18 -6.97
C ASN A 49 4.27 29.22 -6.29
N GLU A 50 3.78 28.22 -7.02
CA GLU A 50 2.95 27.16 -6.44
C GLU A 50 3.71 26.50 -5.28
N LEU A 51 3.03 26.32 -4.13
CA LEU A 51 3.64 25.63 -2.99
C LEU A 51 3.94 24.20 -3.41
N SER A 52 5.18 23.75 -3.25
CA SER A 52 5.58 22.37 -3.54
C SER A 52 5.84 21.60 -2.24
N GLY A 53 5.24 20.42 -2.08
CA GLY A 53 5.51 19.56 -0.92
C GLY A 53 4.50 18.40 -0.80
N SER A 54 4.93 17.32 -0.17
CA SER A 54 4.06 16.21 0.25
C SER A 54 3.44 16.51 1.62
N VAL A 55 2.25 15.95 1.86
CA VAL A 55 1.53 16.06 3.13
C VAL A 55 1.46 14.67 3.76
N GLN A 56 1.88 14.57 5.02
CA GLN A 56 1.78 13.31 5.76
C GLN A 56 0.31 12.84 5.80
N ASP A 57 0.08 11.58 5.48
CA ASP A 57 -1.27 10.98 5.40
C ASP A 57 -2.23 11.80 4.51
N TYR A 58 -1.74 12.38 3.40
CA TYR A 58 -2.49 13.26 2.51
C TYR A 58 -3.91 12.78 2.21
N GLN A 59 -4.10 11.47 1.99
CA GLN A 59 -5.41 10.90 1.67
C GLN A 59 -6.39 10.99 2.85
N ASP A 60 -5.95 10.62 4.06
CA ASP A 60 -6.78 10.73 5.26
C ASP A 60 -7.05 12.20 5.58
N PHE A 61 -6.07 13.08 5.36
CA PHE A 61 -6.22 14.52 5.51
C PHE A 61 -7.25 15.10 4.54
N PHE A 62 -7.14 14.77 3.25
CA PHE A 62 -8.07 15.26 2.24
C PHE A 62 -9.48 14.72 2.48
N LYS A 63 -9.62 13.46 2.88
CA LYS A 63 -10.90 12.86 3.27
C LYS A 63 -11.50 13.56 4.51
N ALA A 64 -10.68 13.93 5.48
CA ALA A 64 -11.13 14.73 6.62
C ALA A 64 -11.61 16.13 6.19
N LEU A 65 -10.98 16.75 5.18
CA LEU A 65 -11.45 18.00 4.58
C LEU A 65 -12.79 17.83 3.87
N GLU A 66 -12.98 16.74 3.13
CA GLU A 66 -14.27 16.41 2.50
C GLU A 66 -15.39 16.25 3.54
N GLN A 67 -15.09 15.58 4.67
CA GLN A 67 -16.03 15.40 5.79
C GLN A 67 -16.31 16.70 6.55
N THR A 68 -15.31 17.57 6.67
CA THR A 68 -15.42 18.88 7.33
C THR A 68 -16.14 19.90 6.46
N SER A 69 -16.04 19.77 5.14
CA SER A 69 -16.59 20.75 4.20
C SER A 69 -18.12 20.81 4.29
N PRO A 70 -18.71 22.01 4.37
CA PRO A 70 -20.17 22.16 4.34
C PRO A 70 -20.78 21.82 2.98
N VAL A 71 -19.94 21.66 1.95
CA VAL A 71 -20.33 21.44 0.56
C VAL A 71 -19.44 20.41 -0.13
N PRO A 72 -19.91 19.72 -1.18
CA PRO A 72 -19.07 18.77 -1.91
C PRO A 72 -17.83 19.44 -2.50
N ILE A 73 -16.70 18.75 -2.43
CA ILE A 73 -15.44 19.13 -3.07
C ILE A 73 -15.27 18.27 -4.32
N GLY A 74 -14.87 18.87 -5.43
CA GLY A 74 -14.54 18.18 -6.67
C GLY A 74 -13.28 18.72 -7.32
N PHE A 75 -12.62 17.89 -8.11
CA PHE A 75 -11.50 18.26 -8.95
C PHE A 75 -11.98 18.54 -10.38
N GLU A 76 -11.42 19.58 -11.01
CA GLU A 76 -11.64 19.91 -12.42
C GLU A 76 -10.46 20.69 -13.00
N ASP A 77 -10.37 20.76 -14.32
CA ASP A 77 -9.40 21.62 -15.01
C ASP A 77 -9.93 23.06 -15.10
N ILE A 78 -9.33 23.98 -14.32
CA ILE A 78 -9.74 25.37 -14.17
C ILE A 78 -8.87 26.27 -15.07
N GLU A 79 -9.48 26.79 -16.13
CA GLU A 79 -8.81 27.76 -17.00
C GLU A 79 -8.57 29.10 -16.27
N GLY A 80 -7.38 29.69 -16.45
CA GLY A 80 -7.08 31.06 -16.01
C GLY A 80 -6.22 31.21 -14.75
N GLY A 81 -5.55 30.14 -14.31
CA GLY A 81 -4.53 30.20 -13.25
C GLY A 81 -5.08 30.29 -11.82
N ALA A 82 -6.38 30.09 -11.63
CA ALA A 82 -6.97 29.91 -10.31
C ALA A 82 -6.72 28.48 -9.80
N HIS A 83 -6.39 28.33 -8.52
CA HIS A 83 -6.16 27.02 -7.90
C HIS A 83 -7.45 26.33 -7.43
N GLY A 84 -8.51 27.10 -7.21
CA GLY A 84 -9.82 26.61 -6.78
C GLY A 84 -10.82 27.75 -6.65
N TYR A 85 -12.09 27.39 -6.45
CA TYR A 85 -13.16 28.35 -6.16
C TYR A 85 -14.37 27.68 -5.48
N PHE A 86 -15.02 28.42 -4.59
CA PHE A 86 -16.35 28.10 -4.09
C PHE A 86 -17.46 28.65 -5.00
N HIS A 87 -18.26 27.76 -5.58
CA HIS A 87 -19.37 28.12 -6.48
C HIS A 87 -20.66 28.40 -5.69
N LEU A 88 -21.03 29.68 -5.57
CA LEU A 88 -22.15 30.13 -4.73
C LEU A 88 -23.53 29.57 -5.13
N LEU A 89 -23.76 29.33 -6.43
CA LEU A 89 -25.08 28.88 -6.92
C LEU A 89 -25.26 27.37 -6.83
N ASP A 90 -24.22 26.62 -7.17
CA ASP A 90 -24.25 25.15 -7.17
C ASP A 90 -23.86 24.58 -5.80
N ASN A 91 -23.43 25.46 -4.88
CA ASN A 91 -23.03 25.14 -3.52
C ASN A 91 -22.03 23.98 -3.47
N ARG A 92 -20.92 24.14 -4.21
CA ARG A 92 -19.81 23.17 -4.33
C ARG A 92 -18.46 23.90 -4.35
N ILE A 93 -17.40 23.18 -4.01
CA ILE A 93 -16.01 23.62 -4.17
C ILE A 93 -15.41 22.90 -5.38
N ALA A 94 -14.72 23.65 -6.22
CA ALA A 94 -13.89 23.14 -7.30
C ALA A 94 -12.41 23.41 -7.02
N ILE A 95 -11.56 22.42 -7.23
CA ILE A 95 -10.11 22.47 -7.04
C ILE A 95 -9.42 22.09 -8.35
N GLN A 96 -8.36 22.81 -8.72
CA GLN A 96 -7.57 22.55 -9.91
C GLN A 96 -6.92 21.16 -9.86
N GLU A 97 -7.06 20.39 -10.95
CA GLU A 97 -6.38 19.12 -11.13
C GLU A 97 -4.85 19.29 -11.30
N GLY A 98 -4.08 18.34 -10.78
CA GLY A 98 -2.64 18.23 -11.00
C GLY A 98 -1.75 19.11 -10.12
N MET A 99 -2.32 19.79 -9.13
CA MET A 99 -1.55 20.57 -8.15
C MET A 99 -0.77 19.70 -7.17
N SER A 100 0.24 20.29 -6.51
CA SER A 100 0.92 19.63 -5.40
C SER A 100 -0.03 19.30 -4.23
N GLN A 101 0.33 18.32 -3.38
CA GLN A 101 -0.47 17.96 -2.21
C GLN A 101 -0.64 19.16 -1.25
N LEU A 102 0.45 19.86 -0.94
CA LEU A 102 0.41 21.04 -0.06
C LEU A 102 -0.49 22.16 -0.62
N GLN A 103 -0.36 22.45 -1.92
CA GLN A 103 -1.19 23.46 -2.59
C GLN A 103 -2.67 23.04 -2.59
N THR A 104 -2.94 21.76 -2.84
CA THR A 104 -4.30 21.21 -2.84
C THR A 104 -4.95 21.34 -1.46
N ILE A 105 -4.26 20.97 -0.38
CA ILE A 105 -4.76 21.11 1.00
C ILE A 105 -5.01 22.58 1.35
N LYS A 106 -4.04 23.47 1.09
CA LYS A 106 -4.19 24.90 1.35
C LYS A 106 -5.40 25.48 0.63
N THR A 107 -5.55 25.14 -0.65
CA THR A 107 -6.65 25.63 -1.49
C THR A 107 -7.99 25.10 -1.00
N ALA A 108 -8.09 23.80 -0.67
CA ALA A 108 -9.30 23.22 -0.11
C ALA A 108 -9.75 23.94 1.17
N ILE A 109 -8.81 24.18 2.12
CA ILE A 109 -9.13 24.89 3.37
C ILE A 109 -9.61 26.32 3.09
N HIS A 110 -8.96 27.02 2.15
CA HIS A 110 -9.36 28.37 1.72
C HIS A 110 -10.80 28.41 1.20
N GLU A 111 -11.13 27.48 0.30
CA GLU A 111 -12.48 27.42 -0.27
C GLU A 111 -13.53 26.94 0.73
N ILE A 112 -13.17 26.05 1.68
CA ILE A 112 -14.04 25.68 2.81
C ILE A 112 -14.30 26.91 3.69
N ALA A 113 -13.29 27.75 3.94
CA ALA A 113 -13.47 28.98 4.69
C ALA A 113 -14.43 29.94 3.97
N HIS A 114 -14.33 30.07 2.64
CA HIS A 114 -15.31 30.81 1.84
C HIS A 114 -16.73 30.22 1.93
N ALA A 115 -16.87 28.91 1.80
CA ALA A 115 -18.17 28.24 1.92
C ALA A 115 -18.79 28.45 3.30
N LYS A 116 -17.97 28.39 4.37
CA LYS A 116 -18.43 28.52 5.76
C LYS A 116 -18.76 29.95 6.15
N LEU A 117 -17.94 30.92 5.75
CA LEU A 117 -18.06 32.32 6.19
C LEU A 117 -18.85 33.19 5.22
N HIS A 118 -18.91 32.82 3.94
CA HIS A 118 -19.29 33.73 2.87
C HIS A 118 -20.30 33.14 1.88
N ALA A 119 -20.92 32.00 2.19
CA ALA A 119 -22.11 31.52 1.50
C ALA A 119 -23.26 32.55 1.56
N ILE A 120 -24.15 32.47 0.57
CA ILE A 120 -25.35 33.31 0.52
C ILE A 120 -26.38 32.71 1.46
N ASP A 121 -26.85 33.49 2.44
CA ASP A 121 -28.00 33.10 3.27
C ASP A 121 -29.27 33.16 2.39
N PRO A 122 -29.99 32.05 2.17
CA PRO A 122 -31.23 32.04 1.41
C PRO A 122 -32.32 32.95 2.03
N ASN A 123 -32.20 33.27 3.32
CA ASN A 123 -33.16 34.10 4.06
C ASN A 123 -32.80 35.60 4.08
N ASP A 124 -31.59 35.97 3.63
CA ASP A 124 -31.16 37.36 3.42
C ASP A 124 -30.49 37.53 2.05
N PRO A 125 -31.28 37.56 0.94
CA PRO A 125 -30.74 37.64 -0.41
C PRO A 125 -30.04 38.99 -0.70
N GLU A 126 -30.43 40.06 0.01
CA GLU A 126 -29.85 41.40 -0.17
C GLU A 126 -28.45 41.51 0.45
N GLN A 127 -28.07 40.59 1.35
CA GLN A 127 -26.71 40.48 1.91
C GLN A 127 -26.22 41.80 2.51
N THR A 128 -27.11 42.58 3.12
CA THR A 128 -26.86 43.98 3.52
C THR A 128 -25.70 44.13 4.51
N ASN A 129 -25.34 43.08 5.24
CA ASN A 129 -24.23 43.03 6.19
C ASN A 129 -23.02 42.21 5.71
N ARG A 130 -22.99 41.77 4.44
CA ARG A 130 -21.89 40.94 3.93
C ARG A 130 -20.62 41.79 3.76
N PRO A 131 -19.45 41.32 4.24
CA PRO A 131 -18.20 42.03 4.05
C PRO A 131 -17.85 42.22 2.58
N ASP A 132 -17.12 43.30 2.29
CA ASP A 132 -16.55 43.54 0.96
C ASP A 132 -15.61 42.40 0.54
N SER A 133 -15.40 42.24 -0.76
CA SER A 133 -14.62 41.12 -1.30
C SER A 133 -13.20 41.03 -0.72
N ARG A 134 -12.54 42.15 -0.41
CA ARG A 134 -11.17 42.12 0.14
C ARG A 134 -11.17 41.60 1.57
N THR A 135 -12.18 41.96 2.37
CA THR A 135 -12.35 41.40 3.72
C THR A 135 -12.58 39.90 3.68
N ARG A 136 -13.39 39.42 2.74
CA ARG A 136 -13.67 38.00 2.59
C ARG A 136 -12.42 37.20 2.25
N GLU A 137 -11.64 37.64 1.25
CA GLU A 137 -10.37 36.98 0.92
C GLU A 137 -9.38 37.01 2.08
N VAL A 138 -9.27 38.12 2.81
CA VAL A 138 -8.37 38.19 3.99
C VAL A 138 -8.84 37.25 5.10
N GLN A 139 -10.14 37.13 5.34
CA GLN A 139 -10.68 36.20 6.32
C GLN A 139 -10.41 34.74 5.90
N ALA A 140 -10.73 34.37 4.65
CA ALA A 140 -10.49 33.02 4.14
C ALA A 140 -9.01 32.64 4.15
N GLU A 141 -8.14 33.53 3.65
CA GLU A 141 -6.69 33.31 3.60
C GLU A 141 -6.08 33.22 5.01
N SER A 142 -6.56 34.05 5.96
CA SER A 142 -6.08 34.00 7.35
C SER A 142 -6.52 32.73 8.08
N VAL A 143 -7.73 32.24 7.78
CA VAL A 143 -8.22 30.95 8.29
C VAL A 143 -7.38 29.81 7.70
N ALA A 144 -7.16 29.79 6.39
CA ALA A 144 -6.32 28.78 5.73
C ALA A 144 -4.91 28.76 6.31
N TYR A 145 -4.29 29.93 6.49
CA TYR A 145 -2.99 30.05 7.12
C TYR A 145 -2.98 29.48 8.55
N ALA A 146 -3.95 29.86 9.39
CA ALA A 146 -4.00 29.39 10.78
C ALA A 146 -4.20 27.87 10.89
N VAL A 147 -5.05 27.28 10.04
CA VAL A 147 -5.28 25.83 9.98
C VAL A 147 -4.04 25.12 9.44
N CYS A 148 -3.44 25.58 8.34
CA CYS A 148 -2.21 24.98 7.81
C CYS A 148 -1.06 25.03 8.83
N GLN A 149 -0.85 26.16 9.50
CA GLN A 149 0.17 26.29 10.55
C GLN A 149 -0.07 25.33 11.73
N HIS A 150 -1.34 25.09 12.10
CA HIS A 150 -1.67 24.13 13.15
C HIS A 150 -1.17 22.72 12.83
N TYR A 151 -1.27 22.30 11.57
CA TYR A 151 -0.79 21.00 11.08
C TYR A 151 0.67 21.00 10.60
N GLY A 152 1.42 22.08 10.86
CA GLY A 152 2.83 22.19 10.45
C GLY A 152 3.04 22.33 8.94
N LEU A 153 2.00 22.70 8.19
CA LEU A 153 2.04 22.92 6.75
C LEU A 153 2.51 24.36 6.47
N ASP A 154 3.76 24.52 6.04
CA ASP A 154 4.34 25.83 5.78
C ASP A 154 3.75 26.47 4.52
N THR A 155 2.95 27.51 4.73
CA THR A 155 2.30 28.33 3.69
C THR A 155 2.80 29.79 3.76
N SER A 156 3.87 30.05 4.51
CA SER A 156 4.30 31.40 4.90
C SER A 156 4.72 32.30 3.72
N GLU A 157 5.17 31.73 2.60
CA GLU A 157 5.49 32.49 1.37
C GLU A 157 4.25 33.08 0.68
N TYR A 158 3.04 32.58 0.98
CA TYR A 158 1.79 32.94 0.29
C TYR A 158 0.94 34.00 1.03
N SER A 159 0.87 33.94 2.38
CA SER A 159 -0.27 34.54 3.09
C SER A 159 -0.09 35.98 3.63
N PHE A 160 1.08 36.62 3.49
CA PHE A 160 1.36 37.90 4.18
C PHE A 160 1.39 39.17 3.31
N GLY A 161 1.45 39.07 1.98
CA GLY A 161 1.53 40.25 1.10
C GLY A 161 0.30 41.16 1.16
N TYR A 162 -0.90 40.61 1.38
CA TYR A 162 -2.18 41.30 1.26
C TYR A 162 -2.71 41.83 2.60
N VAL A 163 -2.39 41.16 3.71
CA VAL A 163 -2.85 41.53 5.07
C VAL A 163 -2.26 42.88 5.52
N ALA A 164 -1.01 43.16 5.14
CA ALA A 164 -0.34 44.42 5.46
C ALA A 164 -1.03 45.63 4.82
N GLY A 165 -1.56 45.49 3.59
CA GLY A 165 -2.30 46.54 2.90
C GLY A 165 -3.78 46.64 3.29
N TRP A 166 -4.41 45.53 3.69
CA TRP A 166 -5.83 45.47 4.02
C TRP A 166 -6.23 46.26 5.28
N SER A 167 -5.33 46.34 6.26
CA SER A 167 -5.59 47.04 7.52
C SER A 167 -5.60 48.58 7.39
N SER A 168 -5.06 49.11 6.28
CA SER A 168 -4.95 50.55 6.05
C SER A 168 -6.31 51.18 5.74
N GLY A 169 -6.75 52.08 6.63
CA GLY A 169 -8.02 52.82 6.47
C GLY A 169 -9.26 52.15 7.06
N ARG A 170 -9.11 51.07 7.84
CA ARG A 170 -10.22 50.43 8.58
C ARG A 170 -10.26 50.85 10.04
N GLU A 171 -11.48 50.90 10.58
CA GLU A 171 -11.71 51.17 11.99
C GLU A 171 -11.29 49.98 12.87
N LEU A 172 -10.82 50.25 14.09
CA LEU A 172 -10.36 49.21 15.03
C LEU A 172 -11.44 48.17 15.33
N ALA A 173 -12.72 48.58 15.33
CA ALA A 173 -13.84 47.67 15.55
C ALA A 173 -14.00 46.66 14.41
N GLU A 174 -13.81 47.07 13.15
CA GLU A 174 -13.89 46.18 11.98
C GLU A 174 -12.74 45.17 11.96
N LEU A 175 -11.54 45.62 12.35
CA LEU A 175 -10.37 44.76 12.47
C LEU A 175 -10.56 43.70 13.56
N LYS A 176 -11.05 44.10 14.75
CA LYS A 176 -11.35 43.17 15.84
C LYS A 176 -12.44 42.16 15.47
N ALA A 177 -13.51 42.62 14.82
CA ALA A 177 -14.58 41.72 14.37
C ALA A 177 -14.04 40.66 13.39
N SER A 178 -13.20 41.06 12.44
CA SER A 178 -12.58 40.12 11.50
C SER A 178 -11.65 39.14 12.19
N LEU A 179 -10.84 39.58 13.16
CA LEU A 179 -9.97 38.67 13.93
C LEU A 179 -10.76 37.64 14.75
N GLU A 180 -11.88 38.03 15.34
CA GLU A 180 -12.75 37.09 16.05
C GLU A 180 -13.40 36.07 15.11
N ILE A 181 -13.83 36.51 13.90
CA ILE A 181 -14.35 35.62 12.86
C ILE A 181 -13.27 34.61 12.44
N ILE A 182 -12.05 35.09 12.15
CA ILE A 182 -10.91 34.25 11.75
C ILE A 182 -10.60 33.24 12.85
N ARG A 183 -10.50 33.69 14.10
CA ARG A 183 -10.20 32.83 15.25
C ARG A 183 -11.28 31.75 15.43
N SER A 184 -12.56 32.11 15.37
CA SER A 184 -13.66 31.16 15.53
C SER A 184 -13.68 30.14 14.40
N ALA A 185 -13.59 30.60 13.15
CA ALA A 185 -13.62 29.73 11.98
C ALA A 185 -12.43 28.77 11.92
N ALA A 186 -11.23 29.26 12.20
CA ALA A 186 -10.05 28.40 12.27
C ALA A 186 -10.18 27.36 13.39
N HIS A 187 -10.66 27.75 14.58
CA HIS A 187 -10.88 26.81 15.68
C HIS A 187 -11.91 25.73 15.35
N GLU A 188 -13.03 26.11 14.73
CA GLU A 188 -14.06 25.15 14.32
C GLU A 188 -13.54 24.17 13.26
N LEU A 189 -12.80 24.66 12.25
CA LEU A 189 -12.21 23.80 11.23
C LEU A 189 -11.14 22.86 11.81
N ILE A 190 -10.24 23.37 12.66
CA ILE A 190 -9.22 22.54 13.32
C ILE A 190 -9.88 21.45 14.17
N SER A 191 -10.90 21.80 14.96
CA SER A 191 -11.57 20.84 15.84
C SER A 191 -12.27 19.73 15.05
N ALA A 192 -12.96 20.07 13.95
CA ALA A 192 -13.63 19.09 13.08
C ALA A 192 -12.61 18.20 12.34
N LEU A 193 -11.52 18.79 11.85
CA LEU A 193 -10.44 18.03 11.21
C LEU A 193 -9.75 17.08 12.19
N ASP A 194 -9.48 17.52 13.43
CA ASP A 194 -8.89 16.66 14.46
C ASP A 194 -9.77 15.45 14.79
N GLU A 195 -11.08 15.65 14.88
CA GLU A 195 -12.07 14.59 15.13
C GLU A 195 -12.07 13.58 13.96
N HIS A 196 -12.24 14.05 12.73
CA HIS A 196 -12.26 13.18 11.55
C HIS A 196 -10.93 12.46 11.30
N LEU A 197 -9.79 13.13 11.51
CA LEU A 197 -8.48 12.50 11.41
C LEU A 197 -8.29 11.41 12.47
N ALA A 198 -8.77 11.62 13.70
CA ALA A 198 -8.71 10.60 14.75
C ALA A 198 -9.59 9.38 14.41
N GLU A 199 -10.80 9.60 13.91
CA GLU A 199 -11.71 8.54 13.46
C GLU A 199 -11.11 7.72 12.30
N LEU A 200 -10.57 8.41 11.29
CA LEU A 200 -9.94 7.76 10.13
C LEU A 200 -8.71 6.93 10.54
N ARG A 201 -7.88 7.45 11.46
CA ARG A 201 -6.73 6.70 12.00
C ARG A 201 -7.17 5.45 12.76
N GLN A 202 -8.19 5.56 13.61
CA GLN A 202 -8.71 4.41 14.36
C GLN A 202 -9.30 3.34 13.42
N GLN A 203 -10.04 3.76 12.40
CA GLN A 203 -10.59 2.84 11.40
C GLN A 203 -9.47 2.13 10.64
N ARG A 204 -8.46 2.87 10.20
CA ARG A 204 -7.29 2.32 9.48
C ARG A 204 -6.50 1.33 10.33
N GLU A 205 -6.29 1.62 11.61
CA GLU A 205 -5.63 0.72 12.54
C GLU A 205 -6.44 -0.57 12.77
N ALA A 206 -7.77 -0.47 12.88
CA ALA A 206 -8.65 -1.63 12.98
C ALA A 206 -8.65 -2.48 11.69
N ASP A 207 -8.69 -1.84 10.52
CA ASP A 207 -8.65 -2.50 9.22
C ASP A 207 -7.30 -3.22 9.02
N LEU A 208 -6.19 -2.57 9.38
CA LEU A 208 -4.84 -3.15 9.36
C LEU A 208 -4.70 -4.34 10.32
N SER A 209 -5.26 -4.25 11.51
CA SER A 209 -5.22 -5.34 12.50
C SER A 209 -6.04 -6.56 12.09
N ALA A 210 -7.07 -6.38 11.25
CA ALA A 210 -7.90 -7.46 10.74
C ALA A 210 -7.44 -8.00 9.38
N ALA A 211 -6.55 -7.28 8.69
CA ALA A 211 -6.06 -7.66 7.39
C ALA A 211 -5.16 -8.90 7.46
N GLN A 212 -5.23 -9.73 6.42
CA GLN A 212 -4.30 -10.84 6.21
C GLN A 212 -3.26 -10.51 5.13
N GLU A 213 -3.46 -9.42 4.41
CA GLU A 213 -2.61 -8.94 3.31
C GLU A 213 -2.69 -7.42 3.22
N VAL A 214 -1.59 -6.79 2.84
CA VAL A 214 -1.49 -5.33 2.65
C VAL A 214 -0.33 -5.03 1.70
N ALA A 215 -0.39 -3.89 1.02
CA ALA A 215 0.77 -3.38 0.28
C ALA A 215 1.17 -1.97 0.75
N PHE A 216 2.47 -1.72 0.83
CA PHE A 216 3.06 -0.44 1.19
C PHE A 216 3.69 0.18 -0.06
N ALA A 217 3.07 1.23 -0.59
CA ALA A 217 3.67 2.03 -1.64
C ALA A 217 4.76 2.92 -1.03
N LEU A 218 5.90 3.00 -1.72
CA LEU A 218 7.06 3.76 -1.29
C LEU A 218 7.23 5.02 -2.14
N ASP A 219 7.83 6.07 -1.58
CA ASP A 219 8.05 7.34 -2.29
C ASP A 219 8.94 7.22 -3.55
N ASN A 220 9.72 6.15 -3.67
CA ASN A 220 10.51 5.86 -4.87
C ASN A 220 9.71 5.15 -5.98
N GLY A 221 8.41 4.92 -5.78
CA GLY A 221 7.50 4.25 -6.71
C GLY A 221 7.45 2.73 -6.54
N ASN A 222 8.32 2.13 -5.74
CA ASN A 222 8.25 0.70 -5.43
C ASN A 222 7.05 0.38 -4.55
N THR A 223 6.66 -0.88 -4.49
CA THR A 223 5.57 -1.34 -3.63
C THR A 223 5.96 -2.65 -2.94
N LEU A 224 5.92 -2.67 -1.61
CA LEU A 224 6.08 -3.91 -0.84
C LEU A 224 4.70 -4.53 -0.59
N PHE A 225 4.43 -5.68 -1.19
CA PHE A 225 3.29 -6.51 -0.82
C PHE A 225 3.70 -7.44 0.33
N ILE A 226 2.83 -7.60 1.33
CA ILE A 226 3.04 -8.53 2.44
C ILE A 226 1.72 -9.23 2.78
N GLN A 227 1.79 -10.52 3.09
CA GLN A 227 0.64 -11.35 3.46
C GLN A 227 1.02 -12.36 4.53
N THR A 228 0.05 -12.76 5.36
CA THR A 228 0.25 -13.81 6.35
C THR A 228 0.48 -15.16 5.66
N CYS A 229 1.52 -15.89 6.06
CA CYS A 229 1.81 -17.25 5.60
C CYS A 229 1.94 -18.20 6.79
N ASP A 230 2.30 -19.47 6.55
CA ASP A 230 2.29 -20.57 7.52
C ASP A 230 3.34 -20.48 8.64
N SER A 231 4.16 -19.42 8.60
CA SER A 231 5.32 -19.22 9.48
C SER A 231 5.47 -17.76 9.94
N GLY A 232 4.60 -16.86 9.46
CA GLY A 232 4.71 -15.44 9.69
C GLY A 232 4.17 -14.69 8.48
N TYR A 233 5.08 -14.11 7.69
CA TYR A 233 4.71 -13.26 6.56
C TYR A 233 5.50 -13.54 5.29
N ASP A 234 4.81 -13.74 4.18
CA ASP A 234 5.40 -13.65 2.84
C ASP A 234 5.42 -12.20 2.39
N TYR A 235 6.51 -11.77 1.79
CA TYR A 235 6.62 -10.43 1.22
C TYR A 235 7.23 -10.45 -0.18
N THR A 236 6.87 -9.46 -0.99
CA THR A 236 7.41 -9.26 -2.34
C THR A 236 7.52 -7.77 -2.62
N LEU A 237 8.71 -7.33 -3.00
CA LEU A 237 8.98 -5.98 -3.45
C LEU A 237 8.78 -5.90 -4.96
N TYR A 238 7.95 -4.96 -5.38
CA TYR A 238 7.67 -4.66 -6.77
C TYR A 238 8.27 -3.32 -7.17
N SER A 239 8.77 -3.25 -8.40
CA SER A 239 9.18 -2.03 -9.09
C SER A 239 7.99 -1.12 -9.40
N PRO A 240 8.22 0.14 -9.86
CA PRO A 240 7.14 1.02 -10.29
C PRO A 240 6.31 0.44 -11.43
N ASP A 241 6.92 -0.37 -12.30
CA ASP A 241 6.27 -1.10 -13.39
C ASP A 241 5.57 -2.38 -12.94
N LYS A 242 5.41 -2.57 -11.62
CA LYS A 242 4.76 -3.74 -10.98
C LYS A 242 5.43 -5.07 -11.27
N LYS A 243 6.69 -5.08 -11.70
CA LYS A 243 7.50 -6.30 -11.78
C LYS A 243 8.13 -6.64 -10.44
N ALA A 244 8.07 -7.91 -10.04
CA ALA A 244 8.74 -8.40 -8.85
C ALA A 244 10.25 -8.17 -8.96
N LEU A 245 10.82 -7.58 -7.92
CA LEU A 245 12.25 -7.28 -7.80
C LEU A 245 12.94 -8.26 -6.87
N ASP A 246 12.30 -8.50 -5.73
CA ASP A 246 12.83 -9.31 -4.64
C ASP A 246 11.67 -9.76 -3.77
N GLY A 247 11.84 -10.80 -2.98
CA GLY A 247 10.83 -11.31 -2.09
C GLY A 247 11.43 -12.31 -1.11
N GLY A 248 10.64 -12.64 -0.10
CA GLY A 248 11.08 -13.54 0.93
C GLY A 248 9.98 -13.87 1.89
N GLN A 249 10.37 -14.57 2.93
CA GLN A 249 9.52 -14.91 4.04
C GLN A 249 10.15 -14.37 5.31
N LEU A 250 9.32 -13.81 6.18
CA LEU A 250 9.69 -13.30 7.48
C LEU A 250 9.05 -14.18 8.54
N ASP A 251 9.87 -15.01 9.20
CA ASP A 251 9.49 -15.80 10.36
C ASP A 251 9.38 -14.90 11.61
N ALA A 252 8.32 -14.10 11.65
CA ALA A 252 8.04 -13.20 12.74
C ALA A 252 6.55 -13.16 13.10
N PRO A 253 5.95 -14.29 13.53
CA PRO A 253 4.52 -14.38 13.86
C PRO A 253 4.12 -13.50 15.06
N GLY A 254 5.08 -12.95 15.80
CA GLY A 254 4.82 -11.99 16.88
C GLY A 254 4.61 -10.54 16.42
N LEU A 255 4.89 -10.21 15.16
CA LEU A 255 4.75 -8.87 14.62
C LEU A 255 3.34 -8.63 14.07
N THR A 256 2.92 -7.37 14.04
CA THR A 256 1.75 -6.93 13.25
C THR A 256 2.12 -6.77 11.78
N LEU A 257 1.15 -6.75 10.85
CA LEU A 257 1.44 -6.51 9.42
C LEU A 257 2.28 -5.24 9.16
N PRO A 258 1.99 -4.08 9.79
CA PRO A 258 2.84 -2.90 9.69
C PRO A 258 4.29 -3.12 10.17
N ASP A 259 4.46 -3.75 11.33
CA ASP A 259 5.80 -3.99 11.89
C ASP A 259 6.58 -4.99 11.04
N ALA A 260 5.90 -6.04 10.56
CA ALA A 260 6.45 -7.02 9.63
C ALA A 260 6.82 -6.39 8.29
N GLY A 261 5.99 -5.46 7.79
CA GLY A 261 6.29 -4.67 6.60
C GLY A 261 7.55 -3.83 6.76
N GLN A 262 7.71 -3.17 7.91
CA GLN A 262 8.92 -2.40 8.19
C GLN A 262 10.17 -3.28 8.30
N GLU A 263 10.05 -4.45 8.93
CA GLU A 263 11.16 -5.41 9.02
C GLU A 263 11.54 -5.97 7.64
N ALA A 264 10.54 -6.30 6.81
CA ALA A 264 10.76 -6.71 5.43
C ALA A 264 11.46 -5.61 4.61
N LEU A 265 11.05 -4.33 4.75
CA LEU A 265 11.75 -3.22 4.10
C LEU A 265 13.22 -3.11 4.56
N ASN A 266 13.48 -3.30 5.85
CA ASN A 266 14.85 -3.29 6.40
C ASN A 266 15.70 -4.42 5.81
N LEU A 267 15.15 -5.64 5.73
CA LEU A 267 15.82 -6.80 5.12
C LEU A 267 16.15 -6.57 3.64
N LEU A 268 15.23 -5.92 2.92
CA LEU A 268 15.39 -5.54 1.51
C LEU A 268 16.28 -4.30 1.31
N GLY A 269 16.82 -3.72 2.38
CA GLY A 269 17.64 -2.49 2.33
C GLY A 269 16.88 -1.26 1.79
N GLN A 270 15.55 -1.25 1.87
CA GLN A 270 14.72 -0.13 1.42
C GLN A 270 14.71 0.97 2.47
N THR A 271 15.20 2.16 2.10
CA THR A 271 15.19 3.36 2.96
C THR A 271 14.11 4.36 2.56
N ALA A 272 13.34 4.08 1.52
CA ALA A 272 12.24 4.93 1.09
C ALA A 272 11.10 4.87 2.11
N THR A 273 10.50 6.02 2.40
CA THR A 273 9.35 6.13 3.29
C THR A 273 8.09 5.57 2.64
N VAL A 274 7.22 4.98 3.47
CA VAL A 274 5.89 4.52 3.04
C VAL A 274 5.04 5.76 2.74
N SER A 275 4.68 5.91 1.47
CA SER A 275 3.85 7.01 0.98
C SER A 275 2.36 6.71 1.15
N GLU A 276 1.97 5.45 1.02
CA GLU A 276 0.60 4.99 1.08
C GLU A 276 0.51 3.53 1.51
N VAL A 277 -0.54 3.20 2.26
CA VAL A 277 -0.91 1.82 2.62
C VAL A 277 -2.12 1.43 1.77
N LEU A 278 -1.98 0.37 0.96
CA LEU A 278 -3.00 -0.15 0.07
C LEU A 278 -3.74 -1.31 0.74
N LEU A 279 -5.05 -1.12 0.92
CA LEU A 279 -6.00 -2.11 1.47
C LEU A 279 -7.27 -2.15 0.60
N GLY A 280 -8.04 -3.23 0.73
CA GLY A 280 -9.33 -3.39 0.06
C GLY A 280 -9.22 -3.22 -1.47
N ASP A 281 -10.08 -2.38 -2.05
CA ASP A 281 -10.14 -2.18 -3.51
C ASP A 281 -8.80 -1.71 -4.11
N LYS A 282 -8.00 -0.93 -3.38
CA LYS A 282 -6.68 -0.48 -3.85
C LYS A 282 -5.68 -1.62 -3.89
N LEU A 283 -5.72 -2.50 -2.89
CA LEU A 283 -4.87 -3.69 -2.86
C LEU A 283 -5.24 -4.62 -4.02
N ALA A 284 -6.54 -4.87 -4.21
CA ALA A 284 -7.04 -5.69 -5.31
C ALA A 284 -6.61 -5.15 -6.69
N ALA A 285 -6.73 -3.83 -6.91
CA ALA A 285 -6.28 -3.19 -8.15
C ALA A 285 -4.75 -3.31 -8.34
N PHE A 286 -3.97 -3.22 -7.26
CA PHE A 286 -2.53 -3.43 -7.30
C PHE A 286 -2.17 -4.88 -7.65
N GLN A 287 -2.80 -5.85 -6.99
CA GLN A 287 -2.55 -7.28 -7.22
C GLN A 287 -2.88 -7.67 -8.66
N GLU A 288 -4.02 -7.22 -9.22
CA GLU A 288 -4.38 -7.47 -10.62
C GLU A 288 -3.33 -6.89 -11.59
N ALA A 289 -2.81 -5.70 -11.30
CA ALA A 289 -1.76 -5.08 -12.12
C ALA A 289 -0.42 -5.81 -11.99
N ALA A 290 -0.07 -6.26 -10.78
CA ALA A 290 1.15 -7.03 -10.52
C ALA A 290 1.09 -8.39 -11.22
N GLU A 291 -0.04 -9.10 -11.15
CA GLU A 291 -0.23 -10.37 -11.84
C GLU A 291 0.00 -10.21 -13.35
N LYS A 292 -0.68 -9.25 -13.99
CA LYS A 292 -0.49 -8.95 -15.43
C LYS A 292 0.94 -8.58 -15.80
N ALA A 293 1.65 -7.88 -14.92
CA ALA A 293 3.04 -7.46 -15.18
C ALA A 293 4.06 -8.60 -15.01
N ASN A 294 3.71 -9.62 -14.22
CA ASN A 294 4.56 -10.78 -13.90
C ASN A 294 4.05 -12.09 -14.53
N GLU A 295 3.06 -12.04 -15.42
CA GLU A 295 2.67 -13.16 -16.28
C GLU A 295 3.87 -13.59 -17.16
N LEU A 296 4.78 -14.37 -16.59
CA LEU A 296 5.56 -15.35 -17.34
C LEU A 296 4.56 -16.39 -17.81
N SER A 297 4.49 -16.62 -19.11
CA SER A 297 3.57 -17.52 -19.81
C SER A 297 3.38 -18.87 -19.10
N ALA A 298 2.38 -18.92 -18.20
CA ALA A 298 2.00 -20.10 -17.43
C ALA A 298 0.75 -20.86 -17.93
N PRO A 299 0.26 -20.75 -19.20
CA PRO A 299 -0.96 -21.50 -19.54
C PRO A 299 -0.72 -22.98 -19.86
N GLU A 300 0.44 -23.58 -19.56
CA GLU A 300 0.71 -25.01 -19.80
C GLU A 300 1.08 -25.84 -18.55
N ALA A 301 1.34 -25.22 -17.38
CA ALA A 301 1.71 -25.96 -16.16
C ALA A 301 0.51 -26.40 -15.30
N GLU A 302 -0.65 -25.72 -15.39
CA GLU A 302 -1.84 -26.06 -14.60
C GLU A 302 -2.66 -27.25 -15.15
N LYS A 303 -2.21 -27.94 -16.22
CA LYS A 303 -3.04 -28.98 -16.85
C LYS A 303 -2.33 -30.24 -17.38
N ALA A 304 -1.10 -30.51 -16.98
CA ALA A 304 -0.44 -31.78 -17.25
C ALA A 304 0.67 -32.03 -16.20
N ALA A 305 0.86 -33.20 -15.59
CA ALA A 305 0.12 -34.44 -15.54
C ALA A 305 0.75 -35.28 -14.41
N ALA A 306 -0.02 -35.77 -13.44
CA ALA A 306 0.32 -37.02 -12.77
C ALA A 306 -0.67 -38.08 -13.22
N THR A 307 -0.65 -38.42 -14.51
CA THR A 307 -1.28 -39.64 -15.03
C THR A 307 -0.37 -40.86 -14.87
N ASP A 308 0.92 -40.66 -14.59
CA ASP A 308 1.85 -41.75 -14.35
C ASP A 308 1.93 -42.08 -12.84
N LEU A 309 1.07 -43.00 -12.42
CA LEU A 309 1.09 -43.54 -11.06
C LEU A 309 2.41 -44.26 -10.70
N SER A 310 3.30 -44.52 -11.67
CA SER A 310 4.60 -45.15 -11.42
C SER A 310 5.75 -44.15 -11.23
N ALA A 311 5.50 -42.85 -11.40
CA ALA A 311 6.52 -41.81 -11.22
C ALA A 311 6.77 -41.48 -9.73
N GLU A 312 7.99 -41.02 -9.43
CA GLU A 312 8.23 -40.31 -8.15
C GLU A 312 7.72 -38.88 -8.26
N PRO A 313 7.47 -38.21 -7.12
CA PRO A 313 7.16 -36.79 -7.10
C PRO A 313 8.22 -35.96 -7.83
N THR A 314 7.77 -34.88 -8.47
CA THR A 314 8.64 -33.95 -9.20
C THR A 314 8.72 -32.64 -8.45
N VAL A 315 9.92 -32.10 -8.33
CA VAL A 315 10.19 -30.80 -7.71
C VAL A 315 10.48 -29.79 -8.80
N THR A 316 9.79 -28.65 -8.75
CA THR A 316 9.99 -27.50 -9.62
C THR A 316 10.56 -26.35 -8.80
N ILE A 317 11.66 -25.74 -9.25
CA ILE A 317 12.20 -24.51 -8.68
C ILE A 317 11.34 -23.36 -9.19
N LEU A 318 10.61 -22.70 -8.29
CA LEU A 318 9.80 -21.54 -8.65
C LEU A 318 10.69 -20.29 -8.77
N TRP A 319 11.66 -20.16 -7.86
CA TRP A 319 12.64 -19.09 -7.82
C TRP A 319 13.82 -19.47 -6.92
N SER A 320 15.06 -19.07 -7.25
CA SER A 320 16.24 -19.28 -6.38
C SER A 320 17.27 -18.15 -6.47
N GLU A 321 17.82 -17.75 -5.33
CA GLU A 321 19.01 -16.89 -5.25
C GLU A 321 20.31 -17.65 -5.57
N SER A 322 20.28 -18.98 -5.47
CA SER A 322 21.47 -19.80 -5.70
C SER A 322 21.81 -19.86 -7.19
N ASP A 323 23.06 -19.56 -7.54
CA ASP A 323 23.57 -19.66 -8.91
C ASP A 323 23.62 -21.10 -9.45
N LYS A 324 23.30 -22.08 -8.61
CA LYS A 324 23.28 -23.52 -8.91
C LYS A 324 21.92 -24.04 -9.36
N LEU A 325 20.85 -23.27 -9.18
CA LEU A 325 19.49 -23.62 -9.57
C LEU A 325 18.96 -22.61 -10.60
N GLN A 326 18.06 -23.06 -11.48
CA GLN A 326 17.40 -22.18 -12.44
C GLN A 326 15.90 -22.09 -12.16
N ASP A 327 15.33 -20.90 -12.30
CA ASP A 327 13.88 -20.70 -12.25
C ASP A 327 13.18 -21.57 -13.32
N GLY A 328 12.19 -22.35 -12.89
CA GLY A 328 11.49 -23.33 -13.72
C GLY A 328 12.21 -24.67 -13.88
N GLU A 329 13.38 -24.87 -13.27
CA GLU A 329 14.08 -26.17 -13.30
C GLU A 329 13.24 -27.25 -12.61
N THR A 330 13.08 -28.39 -13.28
CA THR A 330 12.34 -29.55 -12.74
C THR A 330 13.29 -30.72 -12.50
N MET A 331 13.17 -31.37 -11.35
CA MET A 331 13.95 -32.57 -11.04
C MET A 331 13.15 -33.59 -10.20
N PRO A 332 13.48 -34.88 -10.24
CA PRO A 332 12.84 -35.88 -9.39
C PRO A 332 13.08 -35.59 -7.89
N LEU A 333 12.13 -35.90 -7.02
CA LEU A 333 12.22 -35.67 -5.56
C LEU A 333 13.52 -36.19 -4.97
N SER A 334 13.94 -37.39 -5.34
CA SER A 334 15.18 -38.00 -4.81
C SER A 334 16.44 -37.23 -5.22
N VAL A 335 16.40 -36.53 -6.35
CA VAL A 335 17.48 -35.65 -6.81
C VAL A 335 17.43 -34.34 -6.04
N ALA A 336 16.27 -33.68 -5.99
CA ALA A 336 16.08 -32.43 -5.23
C ALA A 336 16.49 -32.60 -3.77
N ASN A 337 16.10 -33.70 -3.13
CA ASN A 337 16.42 -33.96 -1.73
C ASN A 337 17.92 -33.95 -1.44
N ARG A 338 18.74 -34.49 -2.36
CA ARG A 338 20.21 -34.47 -2.22
C ARG A 338 20.82 -33.13 -2.61
N VAL A 339 20.36 -32.54 -3.71
CA VAL A 339 20.85 -31.22 -4.17
C VAL A 339 20.65 -30.17 -3.08
N PHE A 340 19.47 -30.15 -2.44
CA PHE A 340 19.16 -29.20 -1.38
C PHE A 340 20.06 -29.43 -0.15
N GLU A 341 20.32 -30.69 0.23
CA GLU A 341 21.26 -31.03 1.31
C GLU A 341 22.69 -30.58 1.00
N GLU A 342 23.16 -30.78 -0.24
CA GLU A 342 24.49 -30.37 -0.69
C GLU A 342 24.64 -28.84 -0.72
N LEU A 343 23.64 -28.12 -1.23
CA LEU A 343 23.62 -26.65 -1.26
C LEU A 343 23.58 -26.06 0.15
N ASP A 344 22.68 -26.55 1.00
CA ASP A 344 22.56 -26.14 2.40
C ASP A 344 23.88 -26.36 3.16
N THR A 345 24.43 -27.58 3.10
CA THR A 345 25.69 -27.92 3.79
C THR A 345 26.86 -27.09 3.28
N THR A 346 26.95 -26.89 1.96
CA THR A 346 28.04 -26.11 1.35
C THR A 346 27.96 -24.67 1.82
N GLN A 347 26.79 -24.02 1.68
CA GLN A 347 26.60 -22.63 2.08
C GLN A 347 26.85 -22.44 3.59
N HIS A 348 26.35 -23.36 4.43
CA HIS A 348 26.57 -23.36 5.87
C HIS A 348 28.05 -23.48 6.25
N THR A 349 28.80 -24.32 5.54
CA THR A 349 30.24 -24.51 5.80
C THR A 349 31.07 -23.34 5.29
N GLU A 350 30.68 -22.73 4.17
CA GLU A 350 31.44 -21.62 3.57
C GLU A 350 31.33 -20.33 4.37
N ARG A 351 30.15 -20.02 4.91
CA ARG A 351 29.95 -18.82 5.74
C ARG A 351 30.71 -18.84 7.06
N GLU A 352 31.04 -20.02 7.58
CA GLU A 352 31.83 -20.17 8.81
C GLU A 352 33.34 -19.90 8.62
N LYS A 353 33.81 -19.73 7.37
CA LYS A 353 35.22 -19.48 7.07
C LYS A 353 35.63 -18.04 7.38
N ASP A 354 36.80 -17.88 8.01
CA ASP A 354 37.40 -16.57 8.28
C ASP A 354 37.53 -15.73 6.99
N GLY A 355 36.93 -14.54 7.00
CA GLY A 355 36.98 -13.59 5.87
C GLY A 355 35.89 -13.77 4.82
N TYR A 356 34.85 -14.55 5.09
CA TYR A 356 33.67 -14.63 4.23
C TYR A 356 32.97 -13.27 4.07
N THR A 357 32.58 -12.94 2.84
CA THR A 357 31.93 -11.66 2.47
C THR A 357 30.66 -11.85 1.63
N GLY A 358 30.22 -13.09 1.43
CA GLY A 358 29.00 -13.41 0.67
C GLY A 358 27.71 -13.33 1.50
N GLY A 359 26.58 -13.68 0.90
CA GLY A 359 25.28 -13.77 1.57
C GLY A 359 25.24 -14.87 2.63
N TRP A 360 24.41 -14.70 3.66
CA TRP A 360 24.30 -15.71 4.74
C TRP A 360 23.51 -16.93 4.33
N TYR A 361 22.55 -16.74 3.43
CA TYR A 361 21.62 -17.74 2.92
C TYR A 361 21.32 -17.47 1.45
N ASP A 362 21.02 -18.52 0.71
CA ASP A 362 20.42 -18.42 -0.63
C ASP A 362 18.96 -18.90 -0.52
N LYS A 363 18.01 -17.97 -0.65
CA LYS A 363 16.58 -18.29 -0.56
C LYS A 363 16.10 -19.03 -1.82
N THR A 364 15.34 -20.10 -1.63
CA THR A 364 14.79 -20.91 -2.73
C THR A 364 13.33 -21.29 -2.49
N ALA A 365 12.46 -20.98 -3.46
CA ALA A 365 11.06 -21.38 -3.49
C ALA A 365 10.87 -22.59 -4.41
N PHE A 366 10.08 -23.57 -3.98
CA PHE A 366 9.86 -24.82 -4.72
C PHE A 366 8.40 -25.27 -4.67
N ARG A 367 8.01 -26.08 -5.65
CA ARG A 367 6.77 -26.85 -5.67
C ARG A 367 7.08 -28.34 -5.85
N ILE A 368 6.42 -29.20 -5.09
CA ILE A 368 6.45 -30.65 -5.23
C ILE A 368 5.12 -31.10 -5.82
N ASP A 369 5.12 -31.60 -7.04
CA ASP A 369 3.96 -32.24 -7.68
C ASP A 369 3.98 -33.74 -7.38
N PHE A 370 2.90 -34.28 -6.82
CA PHE A 370 2.83 -35.67 -6.37
C PHE A 370 1.47 -36.33 -6.61
N THR A 371 1.38 -37.64 -6.35
CA THR A 371 0.11 -38.37 -6.31
C THR A 371 0.00 -39.15 -5.02
N LEU A 372 -0.94 -38.73 -4.17
CA LEU A 372 -1.20 -39.33 -2.87
C LEU A 372 -2.61 -39.92 -2.87
N ASN A 373 -2.75 -41.18 -2.43
CA ASN A 373 -4.04 -41.89 -2.42
C ASN A 373 -4.76 -41.89 -3.79
N GLY A 374 -3.99 -41.92 -4.88
CA GLY A 374 -4.47 -41.90 -6.26
C GLY A 374 -5.01 -40.53 -6.73
N GLN A 375 -4.85 -39.47 -5.94
CA GLN A 375 -5.21 -38.11 -6.32
C GLN A 375 -3.95 -37.29 -6.58
N PRO A 376 -3.86 -36.58 -7.73
CA PRO A 376 -2.79 -35.64 -7.98
C PRO A 376 -2.96 -34.43 -7.05
N ASP A 377 -1.86 -33.97 -6.48
CA ASP A 377 -1.81 -32.79 -5.61
C ASP A 377 -0.41 -32.16 -5.65
N ASN A 378 -0.25 -31.00 -5.01
CA ASN A 378 1.02 -30.31 -4.91
C ASN A 378 1.28 -29.73 -3.51
N TYR A 379 2.57 -29.52 -3.21
CA TYR A 379 3.04 -28.87 -1.99
C TYR A 379 4.05 -27.79 -2.36
N GLU A 380 3.82 -26.56 -1.92
CA GLU A 380 4.76 -25.45 -2.09
C GLU A 380 5.45 -25.12 -0.78
N GLY A 381 6.71 -24.69 -0.87
CA GLY A 381 7.50 -24.29 0.28
C GLY A 381 8.71 -23.47 -0.12
N ARG A 382 9.38 -22.93 0.90
CA ARG A 382 10.66 -22.24 0.76
C ARG A 382 11.70 -22.85 1.67
N GLN A 383 12.95 -22.88 1.24
CA GLN A 383 14.10 -23.27 2.03
C GLN A 383 15.24 -22.27 1.82
N ASP A 384 15.94 -21.93 2.90
CA ASP A 384 17.05 -20.99 2.91
C ASP A 384 18.37 -21.77 3.02
N PHE A 385 19.05 -22.00 1.90
CA PHE A 385 20.28 -22.80 1.93
C PHE A 385 21.34 -22.10 2.78
N GLY A 386 21.87 -22.82 3.76
CA GLY A 386 22.82 -22.33 4.75
C GLY A 386 22.26 -22.28 6.17
N ASP A 387 20.96 -22.48 6.37
CA ASP A 387 20.33 -22.56 7.70
C ASP A 387 20.70 -23.83 8.48
N GLY A 388 21.15 -24.87 7.79
CA GLY A 388 21.51 -26.16 8.39
C GLY A 388 20.32 -27.09 8.60
N GLU A 389 19.17 -26.82 7.96
CA GLU A 389 17.99 -27.69 7.99
C GLU A 389 18.13 -28.94 7.08
N GLY A 390 19.16 -28.97 6.22
CA GLY A 390 19.59 -30.14 5.47
C GLY A 390 18.76 -30.40 4.22
N SER A 391 18.43 -31.68 3.98
CA SER A 391 17.70 -32.09 2.77
C SER A 391 16.27 -31.53 2.70
N LEU A 392 15.71 -31.40 1.50
CA LEU A 392 14.33 -30.94 1.26
C LEU A 392 13.28 -31.60 2.18
N VAL A 393 13.29 -32.93 2.30
CA VAL A 393 12.31 -33.64 3.12
C VAL A 393 12.55 -33.42 4.61
N GLN A 394 13.80 -33.24 5.03
CA GLN A 394 14.15 -32.94 6.41
C GLN A 394 13.71 -31.53 6.80
N HIS A 395 13.95 -30.55 5.92
CA HIS A 395 13.46 -29.17 6.03
C HIS A 395 11.95 -29.11 6.25
N ILE A 396 11.17 -29.73 5.35
CA ILE A 396 9.69 -29.77 5.46
C ILE A 396 9.27 -30.41 6.80
N GLN A 397 9.92 -31.50 7.21
CA GLN A 397 9.61 -32.13 8.48
C GLN A 397 9.91 -31.21 9.68
N ASN A 398 11.09 -30.60 9.72
CA ASN A 398 11.52 -29.71 10.80
C ASN A 398 10.56 -28.53 10.95
N TYR A 399 10.22 -27.89 9.83
CA TYR A 399 9.28 -26.80 9.74
C TYR A 399 7.93 -27.15 10.39
N HIS A 400 7.32 -28.26 9.98
CA HIS A 400 6.02 -28.67 10.51
C HIS A 400 6.09 -29.14 11.96
N GLU A 401 7.18 -29.78 12.39
CA GLU A 401 7.39 -30.18 13.79
C GLU A 401 7.59 -29.00 14.75
N TYR A 402 8.22 -27.93 14.26
CA TYR A 402 8.44 -26.69 15.01
C TYR A 402 7.11 -25.99 15.27
N TYR A 403 6.40 -25.62 14.20
CA TYR A 403 5.16 -24.84 14.32
C TYR A 403 3.99 -25.61 14.91
N ALA A 404 3.98 -26.95 14.83
CA ALA A 404 3.01 -27.77 15.56
C ALA A 404 3.09 -27.60 17.10
N LYS A 405 4.23 -27.10 17.62
CA LYS A 405 4.48 -26.90 19.05
C LYS A 405 4.70 -25.43 19.42
N ASP A 406 4.73 -24.53 18.44
CA ASP A 406 5.04 -23.13 18.68
C ASP A 406 3.80 -22.36 19.19
N GLU A 407 3.91 -21.83 20.40
CA GLU A 407 2.81 -21.06 21.01
C GLU A 407 2.66 -19.68 20.37
N ASN A 408 3.73 -19.09 19.82
CA ASN A 408 3.63 -17.81 19.12
C ASN A 408 2.82 -17.95 17.83
N TRP A 409 3.11 -18.99 17.03
CA TRP A 409 2.35 -19.35 15.84
C TRP A 409 0.90 -19.66 16.14
N LYS A 410 0.62 -20.49 17.15
CA LYS A 410 -0.76 -20.74 17.58
C LYS A 410 -1.51 -19.45 17.92
N ASN A 411 -0.87 -18.55 18.67
CA ASN A 411 -1.47 -17.25 18.99
C ASN A 411 -1.68 -16.39 17.74
N PHE A 412 -0.73 -16.42 16.81
CA PHE A 412 -0.82 -15.74 15.52
C PHE A 412 -1.99 -16.23 14.67
N VAL A 413 -2.14 -17.55 14.49
CA VAL A 413 -3.27 -18.13 13.74
C VAL A 413 -4.60 -17.81 14.42
N LEU A 414 -4.67 -17.94 15.74
CA LEU A 414 -5.88 -17.60 16.49
C LEU A 414 -6.27 -16.13 16.39
N HIS A 415 -5.29 -15.23 16.39
CA HIS A 415 -5.50 -13.79 16.27
C HIS A 415 -5.92 -13.39 14.85
N ASN A 416 -5.16 -13.82 13.84
CA ASN A 416 -5.31 -13.34 12.46
C ASN A 416 -6.29 -14.15 11.61
N LYS A 417 -6.42 -15.46 11.87
CA LYS A 417 -7.24 -16.39 11.07
C LYS A 417 -8.38 -17.04 11.87
N GLY A 418 -8.33 -16.99 13.20
CA GLY A 418 -9.38 -17.42 14.10
C GLY A 418 -9.36 -18.93 14.47
N PRO A 419 -10.26 -19.37 15.37
CA PRO A 419 -10.23 -20.73 15.92
C PRO A 419 -10.43 -21.85 14.91
N LYS A 420 -11.22 -21.62 13.84
CA LYS A 420 -11.43 -22.63 12.80
C LYS A 420 -10.17 -22.86 11.98
N ALA A 421 -9.46 -21.79 11.64
CA ALA A 421 -8.19 -21.87 10.93
C ALA A 421 -7.12 -22.58 11.77
N TRP A 422 -7.12 -22.37 13.09
CA TRP A 422 -6.23 -23.11 13.98
C TRP A 422 -6.50 -24.62 14.02
N GLU A 423 -7.77 -25.04 14.03
CA GLU A 423 -8.10 -26.47 13.93
C GLU A 423 -7.68 -27.06 12.58
N GLN A 424 -7.80 -26.29 11.50
CA GLN A 424 -7.36 -26.70 10.17
C GLN A 424 -5.82 -26.78 10.07
N ASP A 425 -5.08 -25.77 10.53
CA ASP A 425 -3.60 -25.75 10.57
C ASP A 425 -3.06 -26.97 11.34
N LYS A 426 -3.64 -27.30 12.51
CA LYS A 426 -3.27 -28.52 13.23
C LYS A 426 -3.49 -29.80 12.43
N ALA A 427 -4.64 -29.92 11.77
CA ALA A 427 -4.97 -31.11 10.98
C ALA A 427 -4.06 -31.25 9.75
N GLU A 428 -3.75 -30.13 9.08
CA GLU A 428 -2.82 -30.08 7.96
C GLU A 428 -1.40 -30.48 8.38
N ARG A 429 -0.89 -29.92 9.48
CA ARG A 429 0.42 -30.29 10.03
C ARG A 429 0.48 -31.75 10.47
N GLU A 430 -0.57 -32.26 11.11
CA GLU A 430 -0.67 -33.67 11.45
C GLU A 430 -0.64 -34.55 10.20
N MET A 431 -1.40 -34.21 9.16
CA MET A 431 -1.40 -34.92 7.87
C MET A 431 -0.01 -34.90 7.22
N VAL A 432 0.66 -33.74 7.19
CA VAL A 432 2.00 -33.62 6.62
C VAL A 432 3.00 -34.52 7.37
N LEU A 433 3.00 -34.47 8.70
CA LEU A 433 3.95 -35.23 9.51
C LEU A 433 3.67 -36.74 9.52
N THR A 434 2.40 -37.15 9.46
CA THR A 434 2.01 -38.55 9.62
C THR A 434 1.79 -39.30 8.30
N GLU A 435 1.51 -38.60 7.20
CA GLU A 435 1.26 -39.20 5.88
C GLU A 435 2.27 -38.70 4.84
N PHE A 436 2.37 -37.38 4.64
CA PHE A 436 3.15 -36.82 3.51
C PHE A 436 4.66 -37.02 3.67
N ILE A 437 5.24 -36.72 4.83
CA ILE A 437 6.68 -36.91 5.08
C ILE A 437 7.08 -38.40 4.95
N PRO A 438 6.37 -39.37 5.56
CA PRO A 438 6.62 -40.79 5.31
C PRO A 438 6.54 -41.17 3.82
N TYR A 439 5.55 -40.65 3.10
CA TYR A 439 5.40 -40.86 1.65
C TYR A 439 6.62 -40.38 0.87
N LEU A 440 7.09 -39.14 1.11
CA LEU A 440 8.28 -38.59 0.44
C LEU A 440 9.53 -39.41 0.77
N LYS A 441 9.71 -39.81 2.04
CA LYS A 441 10.84 -40.66 2.46
C LYS A 441 10.83 -42.02 1.77
N GLN A 442 9.66 -42.65 1.62
CA GLN A 442 9.56 -43.94 0.91
C GLN A 442 9.94 -43.82 -0.56
N HIS A 443 9.52 -42.75 -1.25
CA HIS A 443 9.97 -42.48 -2.62
C HIS A 443 11.48 -42.31 -2.70
N CYS A 444 12.09 -41.49 -1.83
CA CYS A 444 13.54 -41.34 -1.78
C CYS A 444 14.27 -42.68 -1.54
N ASN A 445 13.74 -43.54 -0.66
CA ASN A 445 14.31 -44.87 -0.41
C ASN A 445 14.23 -45.77 -1.64
N LEU A 446 13.09 -45.81 -2.33
CA LEU A 446 12.92 -46.57 -3.57
C LEU A 446 13.88 -46.10 -4.67
N SER A 447 14.05 -44.78 -4.84
CA SER A 447 15.00 -44.22 -5.80
C SER A 447 16.45 -44.55 -5.44
N ALA A 448 16.82 -44.56 -4.15
CA ALA A 448 18.15 -44.96 -3.70
C ALA A 448 18.43 -46.45 -4.01
N MET A 449 17.44 -47.33 -3.80
CA MET A 449 17.54 -48.75 -4.16
C MET A 449 17.75 -48.93 -5.67
N GLU A 450 16.93 -48.25 -6.49
CA GLU A 450 17.01 -48.32 -7.94
C GLU A 450 18.33 -47.78 -8.49
N GLN A 451 18.80 -46.63 -7.98
CA GLN A 451 20.09 -46.05 -8.38
C GLN A 451 21.25 -46.98 -8.04
N THR A 452 21.27 -47.55 -6.83
CA THR A 452 22.31 -48.49 -6.41
C THR A 452 22.34 -49.73 -7.31
N ALA A 453 21.18 -50.32 -7.57
CA ALA A 453 21.06 -51.50 -8.42
C ALA A 453 21.46 -51.21 -9.88
N THR A 454 21.00 -50.08 -10.42
CA THR A 454 21.29 -49.67 -11.80
C THR A 454 22.77 -49.32 -11.99
N ALA A 455 23.39 -48.66 -11.02
CA ALA A 455 24.83 -48.37 -11.04
C ALA A 455 25.65 -49.67 -11.06
N ALA A 456 25.34 -50.62 -10.17
CA ALA A 456 26.02 -51.91 -10.12
C ALA A 456 25.88 -52.71 -11.43
N LEU A 457 24.69 -52.67 -12.05
CA LEU A 457 24.43 -53.31 -13.34
C LEU A 457 25.21 -52.64 -14.50
N ARG A 458 25.35 -51.30 -14.49
CA ARG A 458 26.11 -50.55 -15.51
C ARG A 458 27.61 -50.77 -15.41
N GLU A 459 28.15 -50.87 -14.19
CA GLU A 459 29.59 -51.04 -13.98
C GLU A 459 30.11 -52.40 -14.46
N GLY A 460 29.24 -53.43 -14.52
CA GLY A 460 29.28 -54.60 -15.41
C GLY A 460 30.51 -55.53 -15.42
N GLN A 461 31.67 -55.10 -14.96
CA GLN A 461 32.95 -55.78 -15.14
C GLN A 461 33.29 -56.75 -14.00
N ASN A 462 32.52 -56.77 -12.90
CA ASN A 462 32.84 -57.56 -11.70
C ASN A 462 31.63 -58.18 -10.97
N ILE A 463 30.43 -58.23 -11.57
CA ILE A 463 29.24 -58.81 -10.92
C ILE A 463 28.97 -60.26 -11.39
N SER A 464 28.69 -61.16 -10.45
CA SER A 464 28.30 -62.55 -10.74
C SER A 464 26.89 -62.63 -11.34
N PRO A 465 26.52 -63.74 -12.02
CA PRO A 465 25.15 -63.94 -12.49
C PRO A 465 24.09 -63.82 -11.39
N GLU A 466 24.40 -64.29 -10.18
CA GLU A 466 23.53 -64.18 -9.01
C GLU A 466 23.36 -62.73 -8.56
N GLN A 467 24.44 -61.94 -8.56
CA GLN A 467 24.39 -60.50 -8.24
C GLN A 467 23.59 -59.72 -9.29
N ALA A 468 23.80 -60.02 -10.57
CA ALA A 468 23.00 -59.42 -11.65
C ALA A 468 21.51 -59.77 -11.51
N ALA A 469 21.17 -61.02 -11.17
CA ALA A 469 19.79 -61.42 -10.90
C ALA A 469 19.19 -60.66 -9.70
N TYR A 470 19.97 -60.49 -8.62
CA TYR A 470 19.56 -59.70 -7.45
C TYR A 470 19.26 -58.24 -7.82
N TYR A 471 20.18 -57.55 -8.51
CA TYR A 471 19.98 -56.14 -8.86
C TYR A 471 18.81 -55.94 -9.83
N ASN A 472 18.60 -56.85 -10.79
CA ASN A 472 17.41 -56.81 -11.64
C ASN A 472 16.12 -57.01 -10.82
N ALA A 473 16.13 -57.89 -9.80
CA ALA A 473 15.00 -58.06 -8.90
C ALA A 473 14.73 -56.80 -8.05
N VAL A 474 15.77 -56.08 -7.63
CA VAL A 474 15.62 -54.79 -6.93
C VAL A 474 15.00 -53.72 -7.83
N VAL A 475 15.42 -53.63 -9.10
CA VAL A 475 14.80 -52.68 -10.05
C VAL A 475 13.33 -53.02 -10.29
N ALA A 476 13.00 -54.30 -10.49
CA ALA A 476 11.61 -54.75 -10.64
C ALA A 476 10.77 -54.47 -9.38
N TYR A 477 11.34 -54.70 -8.19
CA TYR A 477 10.70 -54.38 -6.92
C TYR A 477 10.32 -52.90 -6.82
N VAL A 478 11.24 -51.99 -7.18
CA VAL A 478 10.97 -50.55 -7.15
C VAL A 478 9.85 -50.18 -8.13
N GLN A 479 9.86 -50.74 -9.35
CA GLN A 479 8.81 -50.53 -10.35
C GLN A 479 7.43 -51.00 -9.87
N ASP A 480 7.37 -52.11 -9.15
CA ASP A 480 6.12 -52.64 -8.59
C ASP A 480 5.65 -51.83 -7.37
N CYS A 481 6.56 -51.25 -6.58
CA CYS A 481 6.22 -50.53 -5.35
C CYS A 481 5.69 -49.12 -5.57
N ARG A 482 6.22 -48.36 -6.53
CA ARG A 482 5.83 -46.95 -6.74
C ARG A 482 4.32 -46.77 -7.01
N PRO A 483 3.65 -47.57 -7.86
CA PRO A 483 2.21 -47.50 -8.05
C PRO A 483 1.40 -47.82 -6.79
N LEU A 484 1.89 -48.74 -5.95
CA LEU A 484 1.23 -49.08 -4.69
C LEU A 484 1.32 -47.92 -3.70
N LEU A 485 2.50 -47.32 -3.58
CA LEU A 485 2.73 -46.15 -2.74
C LEU A 485 1.85 -44.96 -3.15
N ASN A 486 1.81 -44.63 -4.44
CA ASN A 486 0.97 -43.54 -4.97
C ASN A 486 -0.54 -43.82 -4.81
N GLN A 487 -0.94 -45.08 -4.61
CA GLN A 487 -2.34 -45.47 -4.30
C GLN A 487 -2.65 -45.54 -2.80
N GLY A 488 -1.71 -45.14 -1.93
CA GLY A 488 -1.89 -45.17 -0.47
C GLY A 488 -1.60 -46.53 0.18
N GLN A 489 -0.90 -47.43 -0.50
CA GLN A 489 -0.45 -48.70 0.07
C GLN A 489 0.98 -48.58 0.60
N TYR A 490 1.10 -48.20 1.88
CA TYR A 490 2.39 -47.98 2.55
C TYR A 490 3.09 -49.27 3.02
N ASN A 491 2.39 -50.40 3.04
CA ASN A 491 2.96 -51.72 3.35
C ASN A 491 3.43 -52.37 2.05
N LEU A 492 4.63 -52.02 1.63
CA LEU A 492 5.25 -52.53 0.40
C LEU A 492 5.61 -54.03 0.56
N PRO A 493 5.54 -54.81 -0.54
CA PRO A 493 5.76 -56.26 -0.53
C PRO A 493 7.17 -56.73 -0.15
#